data_AF-A0A1A6AVN9-F1
#
_entry.id   AF-A0A1A6AVN9-F1
#
_cell.length_a   1.000
_cell.length_b   1.000
_cell.length_c   1.000
_cell.angle_alpha   90.00
_cell.angle_beta   90.00
_cell.angle_gamma   90.00
#
_symmetry.space_group_name_H-M   'P 1'
#
loop_
_entity.id
_entity.type
_entity.pdbx_description
1 polymer ?
#
loop_
_entity_poly.entity_id
_entity_poly.type
_entity_poly.pdbx_seq_one_letter_code
_entity_poly.pdbx_strand_id
1 'polypeptide(L)'
;MNNKEFVNIAMHQDERNIFEKYFGNIEMIPNELKEFFKKYNPVDVEVTMDGNAIHFFPVEELESLQDEYELGSENFVFSTCNGDPIFYNTEGVFSCYHGATSVKSEKLAANFGEFLNLINR
;
A
#
# COMPACT_ATOMS: atom_id res chain seq x y z
N MET A 1 -9.84 6.29 -7.78
CA MET A 1 -9.66 7.48 -6.95
C MET A 1 -8.26 8.01 -7.21
N ASN A 2 -8.05 9.31 -7.19
CA ASN A 2 -6.70 9.87 -7.27
C ASN A 2 -6.06 9.99 -5.88
N ASN A 3 -4.73 10.15 -5.84
CA ASN A 3 -3.96 10.20 -4.59
C ASN A 3 -4.47 11.26 -3.60
N LYS A 4 -4.88 12.44 -4.08
CA LYS A 4 -5.35 13.53 -3.22
C LYS A 4 -6.71 13.22 -2.58
N GLU A 5 -7.61 12.62 -3.35
CA GLU A 5 -8.92 12.17 -2.85
C GLU A 5 -8.74 11.13 -1.73
N PHE A 6 -7.85 10.16 -1.95
CA PHE A 6 -7.52 9.14 -0.95
C PHE A 6 -6.95 9.75 0.33
N VAL A 7 -5.96 10.63 0.23
CA VAL A 7 -5.36 11.29 1.39
C VAL A 7 -6.42 12.03 2.20
N ASN A 8 -7.32 12.76 1.54
CA ASN A 8 -8.41 13.41 2.24
C ASN A 8 -9.29 12.38 2.98
N ILE A 9 -9.70 11.29 2.33
CA ILE A 9 -10.53 10.25 2.96
C ILE A 9 -9.81 9.61 4.16
N ALA A 10 -8.54 9.24 4.01
CA ALA A 10 -7.73 8.66 5.08
C ALA A 10 -7.64 9.61 6.29
N MET A 11 -7.37 10.89 6.08
CA MET A 11 -7.32 11.90 7.14
C MET A 11 -8.68 12.15 7.82
N HIS A 12 -9.80 11.91 7.12
CA HIS A 12 -11.15 12.02 7.72
C HIS A 12 -11.53 10.76 8.50
N GLN A 13 -10.99 9.60 8.12
CA GLN A 13 -11.25 8.33 8.80
C GLN A 13 -10.53 8.25 10.15
N ASP A 14 -9.28 8.69 10.21
CA ASP A 14 -8.51 8.77 11.44
C ASP A 14 -7.66 10.06 11.44
N GLU A 15 -7.86 10.91 12.44
CA GLU A 15 -7.12 12.16 12.60
C GLU A 15 -5.63 11.96 12.95
N ARG A 16 -5.28 10.74 13.38
CA ARG A 16 -3.90 10.34 13.64
C ARG A 16 -3.12 10.02 12.38
N ASN A 17 -3.78 9.89 11.23
CA ASN A 17 -3.10 9.66 9.97
C ASN A 17 -2.18 10.84 9.63
N ILE A 18 -0.96 10.54 9.20
CA ILE A 18 0.06 11.54 8.85
C ILE A 18 0.61 11.22 7.47
N PHE A 19 0.46 12.20 6.57
CA PHE A 19 1.12 12.20 5.27
C PHE A 19 2.10 13.36 5.17
N GLU A 20 3.27 13.09 4.61
CA GLU A 20 4.30 14.10 4.36
C GLU A 20 4.80 14.09 2.92
N LYS A 21 5.46 15.16 2.50
CA LYS A 21 6.21 15.15 1.23
C LYS A 21 7.54 14.48 1.46
N TYR A 22 7.90 13.57 0.57
CA TYR A 22 9.20 12.92 0.63
C TYR A 22 10.16 13.49 -0.41
N PHE A 23 11.38 13.79 0.03
CA PHE A 23 12.44 14.43 -0.77
C PHE A 23 13.64 13.51 -1.03
N GLY A 24 13.64 12.28 -0.49
CA GLY A 24 14.72 11.31 -0.61
C GLY A 24 14.65 10.43 -1.87
N ASN A 25 15.33 9.28 -1.81
CA ASN A 25 15.38 8.33 -2.93
C ASN A 25 14.07 7.53 -3.03
N ILE A 26 13.50 7.48 -4.24
CA ILE A 26 12.29 6.72 -4.59
C ILE A 26 12.51 5.77 -5.78
N GLU A 27 13.76 5.44 -6.10
CA GLU A 27 14.11 4.61 -7.26
C GLU A 27 13.53 3.19 -7.16
N MET A 28 13.45 2.63 -5.95
CA MET A 28 12.87 1.31 -5.71
C MET A 28 11.36 1.26 -5.93
N ILE A 29 10.67 2.40 -5.87
CA ILE A 29 9.21 2.47 -5.93
C ILE A 29 8.77 2.32 -7.40
N PRO A 30 7.74 1.52 -7.71
CA PRO A 30 7.18 1.44 -9.06
C PRO A 30 6.74 2.80 -9.59
N ASN A 31 6.93 3.05 -10.89
CA ASN A 31 6.70 4.36 -11.50
C ASN A 31 5.29 4.90 -11.25
N GLU A 32 4.28 4.03 -11.24
CA GLU A 32 2.88 4.37 -11.01
C GLU A 32 2.62 4.84 -9.57
N LEU A 33 3.43 4.40 -8.61
CA LEU A 33 3.30 4.72 -7.19
C LEU A 33 4.23 5.89 -6.78
N LYS A 34 5.27 6.21 -7.57
CA LYS A 34 6.24 7.27 -7.25
C LYS A 34 5.60 8.61 -6.94
N GLU A 35 4.57 9.02 -7.69
CA GLU A 35 3.91 10.30 -7.42
C GLU A 35 3.18 10.31 -6.07
N PHE A 36 2.58 9.18 -5.68
CA PHE A 36 1.94 9.02 -4.39
C PHE A 36 2.95 9.22 -3.27
N PHE A 37 4.01 8.40 -3.23
CA PHE A 37 5.02 8.47 -2.19
C PHE A 37 5.79 9.80 -2.14
N LYS A 38 6.05 10.41 -3.30
CA LYS A 38 6.73 11.71 -3.35
C LYS A 38 5.89 12.84 -2.74
N LYS A 39 4.58 12.85 -3.01
CA LYS A 39 3.70 13.95 -2.57
C LYS A 39 3.01 13.68 -1.23
N TYR A 40 2.80 12.40 -0.92
CA TYR A 40 1.96 11.89 0.16
C TYR A 40 2.58 10.61 0.74
N ASN A 41 3.82 10.70 1.21
CA ASN A 41 4.46 9.61 1.96
C ASN A 41 3.61 9.28 3.20
N PRO A 42 3.13 8.04 3.36
CA PRO A 42 2.31 7.66 4.51
C PRO A 42 3.22 7.41 5.73
N VAL A 43 3.48 8.45 6.53
CA VAL A 43 4.39 8.37 7.69
C VAL A 43 3.81 7.54 8.81
N ASP A 44 2.50 7.68 9.04
CA ASP A 44 1.73 6.87 9.98
C ASP A 44 0.30 6.85 9.45
N VAL A 45 -0.07 5.82 8.68
CA VAL A 45 -1.37 5.77 8.01
C VAL A 45 -2.00 4.40 8.15
N GLU A 46 -3.14 4.38 8.85
CA GLU A 46 -4.03 3.24 8.94
C GLU A 46 -5.42 3.63 8.42
N VAL A 47 -5.98 2.79 7.56
CA VAL A 47 -7.32 2.96 7.00
C VAL A 47 -8.11 1.67 7.09
N THR A 48 -9.44 1.75 7.04
CA THR A 48 -10.30 0.55 7.04
C THR A 48 -10.79 0.21 5.63
N MET A 49 -10.69 -1.07 5.26
CA MET A 49 -11.23 -1.65 4.03
C MET A 49 -12.02 -2.92 4.39
N ASP A 50 -13.32 -2.95 4.11
CA ASP A 50 -14.22 -4.07 4.45
C ASP A 50 -14.11 -4.54 5.91
N GLY A 51 -13.95 -3.59 6.84
CA GLY A 51 -13.81 -3.86 8.27
C GLY A 51 -12.41 -4.33 8.72
N ASN A 52 -11.44 -4.42 7.82
CA ASN A 52 -10.05 -4.75 8.14
C ASN A 52 -9.16 -3.51 8.14
N ALA A 53 -8.18 -3.47 9.04
CA ALA A 53 -7.18 -2.41 9.10
C ALA A 53 -6.11 -2.64 8.02
N ILE A 54 -5.89 -1.61 7.22
CA ILE A 54 -4.89 -1.54 6.16
C ILE A 54 -3.84 -0.52 6.58
N HIS A 55 -2.62 -0.99 6.83
CA HIS A 55 -1.50 -0.15 7.24
C HIS A 55 -0.64 0.18 6.03
N PHE A 56 -0.39 1.45 5.77
CA PHE A 56 0.51 1.92 4.71
C PHE A 56 1.87 2.27 5.30
N PHE A 57 2.95 1.89 4.61
CA PHE A 57 4.31 2.07 5.11
C PHE A 57 5.02 3.24 4.43
N PRO A 58 5.78 4.05 5.17
CA PRO A 58 6.55 5.16 4.60
C PRO A 58 7.71 4.65 3.74
N VAL A 59 8.20 5.49 2.81
CA VAL A 59 9.32 5.16 1.90
C VAL A 59 10.51 4.59 2.66
N GLU A 60 10.79 5.14 3.84
CA GLU A 60 11.88 4.78 4.72
C GLU A 60 11.85 3.32 5.20
N GLU A 61 10.68 2.69 5.20
CA GLU A 61 10.46 1.31 5.67
C GLU A 61 10.25 0.32 4.53
N LEU A 62 10.01 0.79 3.29
CA LEU A 62 9.65 -0.08 2.16
C LEU A 62 10.76 -1.08 1.80
N GLU A 63 12.04 -0.72 1.98
CA GLU A 63 13.16 -1.64 1.71
C GLU A 63 13.13 -2.84 2.67
N SER A 64 13.04 -2.57 3.98
CA SER A 64 12.91 -3.64 4.98
C SER A 64 11.63 -4.45 4.80
N LEU A 65 10.54 -3.83 4.35
CA LEU A 65 9.28 -4.52 4.05
C LEU A 65 9.42 -5.50 2.87
N GLN A 66 10.22 -5.18 1.84
CA GLN A 66 10.46 -6.13 0.75
C GLN A 66 11.24 -7.35 1.24
N ASP A 67 12.23 -7.13 2.10
CA ASP A 67 13.06 -8.19 2.68
C ASP A 67 12.28 -9.06 3.68
N GLU A 68 11.29 -8.51 4.38
CA GLU A 68 10.47 -9.26 5.33
C GLU A 68 9.57 -10.30 4.65
N TYR A 69 8.91 -9.90 3.56
CA TYR A 69 7.94 -10.77 2.88
C TYR A 69 8.53 -11.60 1.73
N GLU A 70 9.70 -11.22 1.20
CA GLU A 70 10.44 -11.94 0.15
C GLU A 70 9.58 -12.40 -1.05
N LEU A 71 8.63 -11.57 -1.51
CA LEU A 71 7.67 -11.95 -2.57
C LEU A 71 8.26 -11.93 -4.00
N GLY A 72 9.56 -11.72 -4.16
CA GLY A 72 10.21 -11.57 -5.47
C GLY A 72 10.22 -10.12 -5.98
N SER A 73 11.16 -9.80 -6.86
CA SER A 73 11.43 -8.43 -7.30
C SER A 73 10.36 -7.84 -8.22
N GLU A 74 9.46 -8.66 -8.73
CA GLU A 74 8.29 -8.25 -9.50
C GLU A 74 7.12 -7.75 -8.62
N ASN A 75 7.14 -8.06 -7.33
CA ASN A 75 6.06 -7.75 -6.38
C ASN A 75 6.55 -6.69 -5.39
N PHE A 76 5.92 -5.51 -5.41
CA PHE A 76 6.28 -4.40 -4.55
C PHE A 76 5.29 -4.27 -3.39
N VAL A 77 5.69 -4.67 -2.18
CA VAL A 77 4.87 -4.53 -0.97
C VAL A 77 4.85 -3.08 -0.54
N PHE A 78 3.67 -2.53 -0.29
CA PHE A 78 3.51 -1.12 0.13
C PHE A 78 2.56 -0.93 1.31
N SER A 79 1.86 -1.99 1.68
CA SER A 79 0.83 -1.97 2.71
C SER A 79 0.61 -3.38 3.25
N THR A 80 -0.05 -3.50 4.40
CA THR A 80 -0.47 -4.79 4.96
C THR A 80 -1.92 -4.74 5.42
N CYS A 81 -2.57 -5.91 5.45
CA CYS A 81 -3.89 -6.13 6.02
C CYS A 81 -3.77 -7.18 7.13
N ASN A 82 -3.93 -6.79 8.39
CA ASN A 82 -3.73 -7.70 9.54
C ASN A 82 -2.39 -8.48 9.50
N GLY A 83 -1.33 -7.88 8.94
CA GLY A 83 -0.02 -8.51 8.78
C GLY A 83 0.17 -9.32 7.49
N ASP A 84 -0.87 -9.51 6.68
CA ASP A 84 -0.74 -10.05 5.33
C ASP A 84 -0.29 -8.95 4.35
N PRO A 85 0.68 -9.22 3.45
CA PRO A 85 1.22 -8.20 2.56
C PRO A 85 0.24 -7.85 1.44
N ILE A 86 0.09 -6.56 1.18
CA ILE A 86 -0.53 -6.00 -0.01
C ILE A 86 0.58 -5.47 -0.91
N PHE A 87 0.60 -5.95 -2.15
CA PHE A 87 1.66 -5.67 -3.10
C PHE A 87 1.14 -5.27 -4.48
N TYR A 88 1.96 -4.52 -5.20
CA TYR A 88 1.72 -4.04 -6.55
C TYR A 88 2.66 -4.73 -7.53
N ASN A 89 2.14 -5.14 -8.69
CA ASN A 89 2.94 -5.60 -9.82
C ASN A 89 2.28 -5.16 -11.14
N THR A 90 2.81 -5.64 -12.28
CA THR A 90 2.33 -5.28 -13.62
C THR A 90 0.88 -5.68 -13.91
N GLU A 91 0.30 -6.60 -13.12
CA GLU A 91 -1.07 -7.07 -13.29
C GLU A 91 -2.08 -6.36 -12.38
N GLY A 92 -1.62 -5.64 -11.35
CA GLY A 92 -2.47 -4.89 -10.43
C GLY A 92 -2.02 -4.94 -8.97
N VAL A 93 -2.99 -4.85 -8.05
CA VAL A 93 -2.78 -4.93 -6.60
C VAL A 93 -3.34 -6.23 -6.06
N PHE A 94 -2.58 -6.90 -5.20
CA PHE A 94 -2.87 -8.22 -4.67
C PHE A 94 -2.62 -8.30 -3.17
N SER A 95 -3.22 -9.29 -2.51
CA SER A 95 -2.92 -9.70 -1.14
C SER A 95 -2.56 -11.17 -1.10
N CYS A 96 -1.66 -11.58 -0.20
CA CYS A 96 -1.44 -12.99 0.11
C CYS A 96 -2.30 -13.40 1.31
N TYR A 97 -2.84 -14.62 1.31
CA TYR A 97 -3.44 -15.22 2.50
C TYR A 97 -2.44 -16.16 3.18
N HIS A 98 -1.94 -15.83 4.37
CA HIS A 98 -1.13 -16.78 5.14
C HIS A 98 -2.02 -17.84 5.80
N GLY A 99 -1.95 -19.09 5.33
CA GLY A 99 -2.70 -20.19 5.97
C GLY A 99 -2.81 -21.52 5.21
N ALA A 100 -2.29 -21.63 3.99
CA ALA A 100 -2.29 -22.89 3.24
C ALA A 100 -0.94 -23.13 2.58
N THR A 101 -0.61 -24.40 2.37
CA THR A 101 0.63 -24.97 1.80
C THR A 101 1.05 -24.46 0.41
N SER A 102 0.35 -23.44 -0.12
CA SER A 102 0.66 -22.70 -1.33
C SER A 102 0.17 -21.26 -1.15
N VAL A 103 1.05 -20.27 -1.30
CA VAL A 103 0.67 -18.85 -1.34
C VAL A 103 -0.26 -18.66 -2.54
N LYS A 104 -1.56 -18.52 -2.28
CA LYS A 104 -2.51 -18.02 -3.28
C LYS A 104 -2.63 -16.52 -3.06
N SER A 105 -2.20 -15.75 -4.04
CA SER A 105 -2.48 -14.33 -4.10
C SER A 105 -3.92 -14.12 -4.58
N GLU A 106 -4.60 -13.18 -3.95
CA GLU A 106 -5.91 -12.69 -4.36
C GLU A 106 -5.74 -11.31 -5.01
N LYS A 107 -6.34 -11.11 -6.18
CA LYS A 107 -6.33 -9.83 -6.86
C LYS A 107 -7.38 -8.90 -6.22
N LEU A 108 -6.91 -7.80 -5.64
CA LEU A 108 -7.77 -6.78 -5.05
C LEU A 108 -8.24 -5.76 -6.09
N ALA A 109 -7.33 -5.33 -6.98
CA ALA A 109 -7.63 -4.30 -7.97
C ALA A 109 -6.77 -4.43 -9.23
N ALA A 110 -7.22 -3.86 -10.36
CA ALA A 110 -6.42 -3.86 -11.59
C ALA A 110 -5.28 -2.84 -11.59
N ASN A 111 -5.32 -1.84 -10.71
CA ASN A 111 -4.30 -0.81 -10.56
C ASN A 111 -4.39 -0.14 -9.18
N PHE A 112 -3.38 0.67 -8.85
CA PHE A 112 -3.31 1.38 -7.57
C PHE A 112 -4.51 2.32 -7.32
N GLY A 113 -4.92 3.09 -8.33
CA GLY A 113 -6.06 4.01 -8.18
C GLY A 113 -7.41 3.31 -7.96
N GLU A 114 -7.57 2.10 -8.50
CA GLU A 114 -8.72 1.22 -8.22
C GLU A 114 -8.65 0.62 -6.83
N PHE A 115 -7.46 0.21 -6.37
CA PHE A 115 -7.26 -0.23 -4.99
C PHE A 115 -7.66 0.87 -3.99
N LEU A 116 -7.25 2.12 -4.24
CA LEU A 116 -7.65 3.25 -3.41
C LEU A 116 -9.18 3.48 -3.40
N ASN A 117 -9.94 3.03 -4.42
CA ASN A 117 -11.41 3.10 -4.40
C ASN A 117 -12.06 2.09 -3.44
N LEU A 118 -11.34 1.06 -3.02
CA LEU A 118 -11.85 0.05 -2.08
C LEU A 118 -11.82 0.56 -0.65
N ILE A 119 -10.93 1.51 -0.37
CA ILE A 119 -10.80 2.13 0.95
C ILE A 119 -12.03 3.02 1.17
N ASN A 120 -12.73 2.79 2.28
CA ASN A 120 -14.00 3.43 2.64
C ASN A 120 -15.23 2.98 1.82
N ARG A 121 -15.25 1.73 1.34
CA ARG A 121 -16.48 0.99 1.00
C ARG A 121 -16.97 0.12 2.15
#